data_AF-A0A7M7HCA5-F1
#
_entry.id   AF-A0A7M7HCA5-F1
#
_cell.length_a   1.000
_cell.length_b   1.000
_cell.length_c   1.000
_cell.angle_alpha   90.00
_cell.angle_beta   90.00
_cell.angle_gamma   90.00
#
_symmetry.space_group_name_H-M   'P 1'
#
loop_
_entity.id
_entity.type
_entity.pdbx_description
1 polymer ?
#
loop_
_entity_poly.entity_id
_entity_poly.type
_entity_poly.pdbx_seq_one_letter_code
_entity_poly.pdbx_strand_id
1 'polypeptide(L)'
;MVFLEIRILKWFLGLNKPSKLSAAMQIYQVLPLSKVNQIVGKDICTTELGKTLCGTFLSPLGNIKNLNFTALPEILAYVPAGASINTLVHYHQIIKNGRFAKLYFGTSANPSKYGSSRPSLYNLSKVTSRQAIFYSEIDVFVNVTDKLKLKTN
;
A
#
# COMPACT_ATOMS: atom_id res chain seq x y z
N MET A 1 -16.13 -10.90 0.26
CA MET A 1 -15.85 -9.50 0.70
C MET A 1 -14.39 -9.08 0.49
N VAL A 2 -13.67 -9.65 -0.49
CA VAL A 2 -12.35 -9.16 -0.97
C VAL A 2 -12.52 -8.01 -1.97
N PHE A 3 -13.72 -7.91 -2.54
CA PHE A 3 -14.19 -6.76 -3.29
C PHE A 3 -14.32 -5.48 -2.45
N LEU A 4 -14.24 -5.52 -1.11
CA LEU A 4 -14.36 -4.30 -0.30
C LEU A 4 -13.04 -3.53 -0.16
N GLU A 5 -11.88 -4.18 -0.15
CA GLU A 5 -10.56 -3.50 -0.10
C GLU A 5 -10.26 -2.78 -1.43
N ILE A 6 -10.55 -3.42 -2.58
CA ILE A 6 -10.48 -2.75 -3.90
C ILE A 6 -11.56 -1.66 -4.03
N ARG A 7 -12.69 -1.77 -3.32
CA ARG A 7 -13.79 -0.79 -3.38
C ARG A 7 -13.59 0.40 -2.45
N ILE A 8 -12.90 0.23 -1.31
CA ILE A 8 -12.39 1.32 -0.46
C ILE A 8 -11.25 2.03 -1.18
N LEU A 9 -10.33 1.29 -1.82
CA LEU A 9 -9.40 1.90 -2.77
C LEU A 9 -10.22 2.62 -3.86
N LYS A 10 -11.11 2.00 -4.63
CA LYS A 10 -11.91 2.72 -5.65
C LYS A 10 -12.73 3.92 -5.11
N TRP A 11 -13.16 3.91 -3.85
CA TRP A 11 -13.77 5.07 -3.19
C TRP A 11 -12.74 6.18 -2.94
N PHE A 12 -11.56 5.86 -2.39
CA PHE A 12 -10.44 6.78 -2.22
C PHE A 12 -9.81 7.25 -3.55
N LEU A 13 -9.72 6.34 -4.53
CA LEU A 13 -9.20 6.53 -5.90
C LEU A 13 -10.24 7.21 -6.81
N GLY A 14 -11.51 7.26 -6.40
CA GLY A 14 -12.62 7.96 -7.07
C GLY A 14 -12.75 9.42 -6.64
N LEU A 15 -12.04 9.83 -5.59
CA LEU A 15 -11.90 11.24 -5.24
C LEU A 15 -10.95 11.89 -6.24
N ASN A 16 -11.43 12.88 -6.99
CA ASN A 16 -10.59 13.56 -7.98
C ASN A 16 -9.39 14.32 -7.37
N LYS A 17 -9.36 14.56 -6.03
CA LYS A 17 -8.27 15.25 -5.29
C LYS A 17 -8.19 14.82 -3.80
N PRO A 18 -7.75 13.61 -3.46
CA PRO A 18 -7.72 13.09 -2.08
C PRO A 18 -6.87 13.95 -1.13
N SER A 19 -5.78 14.57 -1.59
CA SER A 19 -4.92 15.42 -0.76
C SER A 19 -5.60 16.73 -0.31
N LYS A 20 -6.51 17.27 -1.12
CA LYS A 20 -7.27 18.48 -0.74
C LYS A 20 -8.35 18.15 0.28
N LEU A 21 -9.04 17.03 0.08
CA LEU A 21 -10.05 16.56 1.01
C LEU A 21 -9.43 16.19 2.37
N SER A 22 -8.29 15.49 2.36
CA SER A 22 -7.60 15.10 3.59
C SER A 22 -7.06 16.30 4.37
N ALA A 23 -6.55 17.33 3.66
CA ALA A 23 -6.13 18.58 4.28
C ALA A 23 -7.32 19.34 4.92
N ALA A 24 -8.49 19.36 4.25
CA ALA A 24 -9.70 19.97 4.80
C ALA A 24 -10.20 19.27 6.07
N MET A 25 -10.05 17.93 6.14
CA MET A 25 -10.40 17.13 7.31
C MET A 25 -9.26 17.02 8.35
N GLN A 26 -8.11 17.66 8.10
CA GLN A 26 -6.88 17.56 8.91
C GLN A 26 -6.35 16.14 9.12
N ILE A 27 -6.62 15.23 8.18
CA ILE A 27 -6.14 13.85 8.22
C ILE A 27 -4.88 13.77 7.37
N TYR A 28 -3.73 13.58 8.01
CA TYR A 28 -2.43 13.46 7.32
C TYR A 28 -1.89 12.03 7.33
N GLN A 29 -2.42 11.17 8.22
CA GLN A 29 -2.00 9.80 8.42
C GLN A 29 -3.18 8.84 8.27
N VAL A 30 -2.91 7.69 7.64
CA VAL A 30 -3.84 6.58 7.52
C VAL A 30 -3.38 5.43 8.39
N LEU A 31 -4.34 4.75 9.02
CA LEU A 31 -4.15 3.55 9.84
C LEU A 31 -3.00 3.69 10.87
N PRO A 32 -2.97 4.76 11.69
CA PRO A 32 -1.89 4.99 12.64
C PRO A 32 -1.79 3.87 13.68
N LEU A 33 -0.58 3.53 14.09
CA LEU A 33 -0.40 2.64 15.23
C LEU A 33 -0.83 3.36 16.51
N SER A 34 -1.81 2.78 17.21
CA SER A 34 -2.30 3.28 18.50
C SER A 34 -2.48 2.11 19.46
N LYS A 35 -2.56 2.39 20.77
CA LYS A 35 -2.79 1.34 21.77
C LYS A 35 -4.10 0.58 21.53
N VAL A 36 -5.13 1.27 21.04
CA VAL A 36 -6.41 0.65 20.67
C VAL A 36 -6.21 -0.32 19.49
N ASN A 37 -5.51 0.10 18.44
CA ASN A 37 -5.27 -0.75 17.28
C ASN A 37 -4.40 -1.96 17.62
N GLN A 38 -3.43 -1.82 18.54
CA GLN A 38 -2.62 -2.94 19.03
C GLN A 38 -3.47 -3.97 19.76
N ILE A 39 -4.34 -3.53 20.67
CA ILE A 39 -5.24 -4.43 21.43
C ILE A 39 -6.18 -5.16 20.46
N VAL A 40 -6.85 -4.40 19.59
CA VAL A 40 -7.79 -4.98 18.61
C VAL A 40 -7.07 -5.97 17.69
N GLY A 41 -5.88 -5.63 17.19
CA GLY A 41 -5.08 -6.50 16.32
C GLY A 41 -4.64 -7.79 17.02
N LYS A 42 -4.28 -7.71 18.31
CA LYS A 42 -3.91 -8.87 19.12
C LYS A 42 -5.08 -9.81 19.37
N ASP A 43 -6.30 -9.28 19.52
CA ASP A 43 -7.44 -10.09 19.93
C ASP A 43 -8.26 -10.65 18.74
N ILE A 44 -8.32 -9.94 17.61
CA ILE A 44 -9.26 -10.20 16.51
C ILE A 44 -9.14 -11.60 15.87
N CYS A 45 -7.96 -12.23 15.93
CA CYS A 45 -7.72 -13.56 15.35
C CYS A 45 -7.51 -14.68 16.38
N THR A 46 -7.81 -14.46 17.66
CA THR A 46 -7.53 -15.44 18.72
C THR A 46 -8.62 -16.50 18.86
N THR A 47 -9.88 -16.10 18.72
CA THR A 47 -11.05 -17.00 18.79
C THR A 47 -11.18 -17.85 17.54
N GLU A 48 -11.89 -19.00 17.62
CA GLU A 48 -12.11 -19.86 16.44
C GLU A 48 -12.85 -19.14 15.30
N LEU A 49 -13.82 -18.29 15.64
CA LEU A 49 -14.48 -17.41 14.67
C LEU A 49 -13.49 -16.36 14.12
N GLY A 50 -12.67 -15.76 14.98
CA GLY A 50 -11.64 -14.80 14.62
C GLY A 50 -10.63 -15.38 13.62
N LYS A 51 -10.09 -16.57 13.89
CA LYS A 51 -9.19 -17.28 12.97
C LYS A 51 -9.83 -17.52 11.60
N THR A 52 -11.11 -17.90 11.58
CA THR A 52 -11.86 -18.12 10.33
C THR A 52 -12.04 -16.82 9.55
N LEU A 53 -12.40 -15.73 10.22
CA LEU A 53 -12.55 -14.40 9.62
C LEU A 53 -11.21 -13.88 9.11
N CYS A 54 -10.15 -13.98 9.91
CA CYS A 54 -8.80 -13.56 9.53
C CYS A 54 -8.27 -14.39 8.38
N GLY A 55 -8.45 -15.72 8.39
CA GLY A 55 -8.09 -16.57 7.26
C GLY A 55 -8.81 -16.17 5.98
N THR A 56 -10.13 -15.93 6.06
CA THR A 56 -10.93 -15.47 4.91
C THR A 56 -10.45 -14.13 4.38
N PHE A 57 -10.17 -13.18 5.28
CA PHE A 57 -9.72 -11.84 4.93
C PHE A 57 -8.29 -11.80 4.36
N LEU A 58 -7.39 -12.62 4.90
CA LEU A 58 -5.99 -12.70 4.48
C LEU A 58 -5.76 -13.64 3.30
N SER A 59 -6.72 -14.51 2.97
CA SER A 59 -6.67 -15.42 1.83
C SER A 59 -6.28 -14.81 0.48
N PRO A 60 -6.64 -13.55 0.15
CA PRO A 60 -6.21 -12.95 -1.11
C PRO A 60 -4.75 -12.53 -1.08
N LEU A 61 -4.19 -12.28 0.11
CA LEU A 61 -2.82 -11.80 0.26
C LEU A 61 -1.79 -12.91 0.07
N GLY A 62 -2.23 -14.17 0.10
CA GLY A 62 -1.39 -15.32 -0.11
C GLY A 62 -2.05 -16.62 0.35
N ASN A 63 -1.28 -17.70 0.32
CA ASN A 63 -1.78 -19.00 0.72
C ASN A 63 -1.97 -19.08 2.25
N ILE A 64 -3.22 -19.16 2.71
CA ILE A 64 -3.59 -19.29 4.11
C ILE A 64 -2.89 -20.49 4.79
N LYS A 65 -2.61 -21.57 4.05
CA LYS A 65 -1.95 -22.77 4.59
C LYS A 65 -0.53 -22.48 5.07
N ASN A 66 0.12 -21.46 4.51
CA ASN A 66 1.47 -21.05 4.89
C ASN A 66 1.47 -20.01 6.02
N LEU A 67 0.29 -19.59 6.49
CA LEU A 67 0.16 -18.57 7.54
C LEU A 67 0.26 -19.22 8.92
N ASN A 68 1.19 -18.72 9.75
CA ASN A 68 1.27 -19.13 11.14
C ASN A 68 0.21 -18.41 11.97
N PHE A 69 -0.95 -19.04 12.16
CA PHE A 69 -2.05 -18.50 12.95
C PHE A 69 -1.71 -18.26 14.43
N THR A 70 -0.71 -18.96 14.97
CA THR A 70 -0.24 -18.74 16.34
C THR A 70 0.53 -17.42 16.45
N ALA A 71 1.28 -17.03 15.42
CA ALA A 71 2.01 -15.77 15.37
C ALA A 71 1.16 -14.59 14.90
N LEU A 72 0.05 -14.85 14.20
CA LEU A 72 -0.79 -13.83 13.57
C LEU A 72 -1.30 -12.73 14.54
N PRO A 73 -1.77 -13.05 15.76
CA PRO A 73 -2.13 -12.03 16.76
C PRO A 73 -1.02 -11.01 17.04
N GLU A 74 0.22 -11.50 17.19
CA GLU A 74 1.36 -10.63 17.49
C GLU A 74 1.74 -9.76 16.28
N ILE A 75 1.63 -10.31 15.07
CA ILE A 75 1.84 -9.54 13.83
C ILE A 75 0.81 -8.43 13.69
N LEU A 76 -0.48 -8.73 13.88
CA LEU A 76 -1.57 -7.78 13.69
C LEU A 76 -1.63 -6.70 14.78
N ALA A 77 -1.02 -6.94 15.95
CA ALA A 77 -0.84 -5.88 16.93
C ALA A 77 -0.01 -4.70 16.36
N TYR A 78 0.96 -4.98 15.48
CA TYR A 78 1.87 -3.96 14.94
C TYR A 78 1.61 -3.58 13.48
N VAL A 79 0.77 -4.33 12.77
CA VAL A 79 0.46 -4.11 11.37
C VAL A 79 -1.03 -3.79 11.20
N PRO A 80 -1.38 -2.67 10.55
CA PRO A 80 -0.52 -1.65 9.94
C PRO A 80 0.07 -0.66 10.96
N ALA A 81 1.29 -0.17 10.69
CA ALA A 81 1.96 0.85 11.52
C ALA A 81 1.65 2.30 11.09
N GLY A 82 0.83 2.45 10.05
CA GLY A 82 0.40 3.71 9.48
C GLY A 82 1.28 4.24 8.35
N ALA A 83 0.70 5.13 7.55
CA ALA A 83 1.35 5.79 6.42
C ALA A 83 0.80 7.19 6.21
N SER A 84 1.51 8.04 5.47
CA SER A 84 0.98 9.36 5.11
C SER A 84 -0.09 9.25 4.02
N ILE A 85 -1.05 10.18 3.98
CA ILE A 85 -1.98 10.28 2.84
C ILE A 85 -1.22 10.46 1.53
N ASN A 86 -0.13 11.23 1.54
CA ASN A 86 0.73 11.42 0.36
C ASN A 86 1.26 10.09 -0.18
N THR A 87 1.54 9.11 0.67
CA THR A 87 1.95 7.75 0.25
C THR A 87 0.85 7.08 -0.55
N LEU A 88 -0.40 7.09 -0.05
CA LEU A 88 -1.53 6.51 -0.79
C LEU A 88 -1.79 7.22 -2.13
N VAL A 89 -1.74 8.56 -2.12
CA VAL A 89 -1.90 9.36 -3.33
C VAL A 89 -0.80 9.05 -4.34
N HIS A 90 0.44 8.88 -3.88
CA HIS A 90 1.56 8.52 -4.74
C HIS A 90 1.39 7.15 -5.36
N TYR A 91 1.04 6.12 -4.58
CA TYR A 91 0.73 4.79 -5.11
C TYR A 91 -0.41 4.83 -6.13
N HIS A 92 -1.48 5.59 -5.86
CA HIS A 92 -2.55 5.78 -6.84
C HIS A 92 -2.05 6.38 -8.15
N GLN A 93 -1.21 7.42 -8.08
CA GLN A 93 -0.64 8.04 -9.28
C GLN A 93 0.25 7.09 -10.08
N ILE A 94 1.02 6.23 -9.40
CA ILE A 94 1.84 5.20 -10.05
C ILE A 94 0.94 4.20 -10.76
N ILE A 95 -0.06 3.65 -10.07
CA ILE A 95 -0.99 2.65 -10.64
C ILE A 95 -1.77 3.24 -11.82
N LYS A 96 -2.29 4.48 -11.68
CA LYS A 96 -3.10 5.13 -12.71
C LYS A 96 -2.29 5.51 -13.95
N ASN A 97 -1.07 5.99 -13.77
CA ASN A 97 -0.28 6.53 -14.88
C ASN A 97 0.72 5.51 -15.45
N GLY A 98 0.98 4.40 -14.75
CA GLY A 98 2.00 3.43 -15.11
C GLY A 98 3.43 4.00 -15.07
N ARG A 99 3.64 5.10 -14.33
CA ARG A 99 4.92 5.84 -14.31
C ARG A 99 5.56 5.78 -12.94
N PHE A 100 6.76 5.21 -12.88
CA PHE A 100 7.57 5.23 -11.66
C PHE A 100 8.29 6.59 -11.53
N ALA A 101 7.59 7.55 -10.90
CA ALA A 101 8.00 8.95 -10.80
C ALA A 101 7.86 9.48 -9.37
N LYS A 102 8.42 10.66 -9.10
CA LYS A 102 8.13 11.39 -7.85
C LYS A 102 6.64 11.76 -7.76
N LEU A 103 6.13 11.91 -6.53
CA LEU A 103 4.75 12.34 -6.26
C LEU A 103 4.42 13.65 -6.99
N TYR A 104 3.30 13.67 -7.71
CA TYR A 104 2.77 14.86 -8.35
C TYR A 104 1.87 15.66 -7.40
N PHE A 105 2.29 16.86 -7.01
CA PHE A 105 1.53 17.77 -6.15
C PHE A 105 0.58 18.68 -6.93
N GLY A 106 0.65 18.68 -8.27
CA GLY A 106 -0.12 19.57 -9.15
C GLY A 106 0.78 20.58 -9.87
N THR A 107 0.28 21.14 -10.97
CA THR A 107 1.04 22.06 -11.84
C THR A 107 1.52 23.32 -11.12
N SER A 108 0.78 23.80 -10.10
CA SER A 108 1.13 25.00 -9.34
C SER A 108 2.17 24.74 -8.25
N ALA A 109 2.12 23.57 -7.59
CA ALA A 109 2.99 23.25 -6.46
C ALA A 109 4.29 22.52 -6.86
N ASN A 110 4.29 21.86 -8.02
CA ASN A 110 5.47 21.13 -8.49
C ASN A 110 6.66 22.03 -8.87
N PRO A 111 6.49 23.18 -9.55
CA PRO A 111 7.62 24.05 -9.90
C PRO A 111 8.40 24.54 -8.68
N SER A 112 7.73 24.93 -7.60
CA SER A 112 8.41 25.34 -6.36
C SER A 112 9.14 24.18 -5.67
N LYS A 113 8.61 22.95 -5.78
CA LYS A 113 9.18 21.77 -5.12
C LYS A 113 10.29 21.08 -5.92
N TYR A 114 10.21 21.13 -7.24
CA TYR A 114 11.04 20.33 -8.14
C TYR A 114 11.69 21.13 -9.29
N GLY A 115 11.41 22.43 -9.42
CA GLY A 115 11.87 23.25 -10.54
C GLY A 115 11.19 22.94 -11.87
N SER A 116 10.18 22.05 -11.89
CA SER A 116 9.45 21.63 -13.09
C SER A 116 8.00 21.36 -12.75
N SER A 117 7.09 21.60 -13.70
CA SER A 117 5.66 21.28 -13.56
C SER A 117 5.40 19.78 -13.55
N ARG A 118 6.26 18.96 -14.16
CA ARG A 118 6.15 17.49 -14.18
C ARG A 118 7.23 16.84 -13.31
N PRO A 119 6.88 15.87 -12.45
CA PRO A 119 7.85 15.18 -11.61
C PRO A 119 8.77 14.31 -12.49
N SER A 120 10.05 14.25 -12.13
CA SER A 120 11.02 13.41 -12.81
C SER A 120 10.74 11.93 -12.56
N LEU A 121 11.04 11.09 -13.56
CA LEU A 121 11.04 9.63 -13.40
C LEU A 121 12.21 9.19 -12.52
N TYR A 122 12.04 8.08 -11.81
CA TYR A 122 13.17 7.40 -11.18
C TYR A 122 13.93 6.61 -12.24
N ASN A 123 15.24 6.86 -12.36
CA ASN A 123 16.10 6.14 -13.30
C ASN A 123 16.66 4.89 -12.61
N LEU A 124 16.08 3.73 -12.94
CA LEU A 124 16.48 2.44 -12.37
C LEU A 124 17.87 1.98 -12.83
N SER A 125 18.36 2.44 -14.00
CA SER A 125 19.72 2.16 -14.46
C SER A 125 20.80 2.77 -13.55
N LYS A 126 20.43 3.67 -12.63
CA LYS A 126 21.35 4.20 -11.59
C LYS A 126 21.45 3.29 -10.36
N VAL A 127 20.62 2.25 -10.26
CA VAL A 127 20.66 1.27 -9.17
C VAL A 127 21.72 0.22 -9.51
N THR A 128 22.97 0.46 -9.11
CA THR A 128 24.13 -0.38 -9.43
C THR A 128 24.43 -1.45 -8.38
N SER A 129 23.70 -1.47 -7.27
CA SER A 129 23.86 -2.49 -6.24
C SER A 129 23.42 -3.88 -6.74
N ARG A 130 24.08 -4.93 -6.24
CA ARG A 130 23.66 -6.31 -6.51
C ARG A 130 22.30 -6.56 -5.86
N GLN A 131 21.33 -6.98 -6.65
CA GLN A 131 19.94 -7.18 -6.23
C GLN A 131 19.55 -8.64 -6.37
N ALA A 132 18.91 -9.20 -5.35
CA ALA A 132 18.19 -10.46 -5.44
C ALA A 132 16.70 -10.16 -5.38
N ILE A 133 15.96 -10.55 -6.42
CA ILE A 133 14.51 -10.29 -6.53
C ILE A 133 13.79 -11.62 -6.33
N PHE A 134 12.99 -11.70 -5.26
CA PHE A 134 12.07 -12.80 -5.02
C PHE A 134 10.66 -12.36 -5.35
N TYR A 135 9.95 -13.16 -6.13
CA TYR A 135 8.56 -12.89 -6.46
C TYR A 135 7.74 -14.17 -6.51
N SER A 136 6.43 -14.04 -6.35
CA SER A 136 5.47 -15.13 -6.43
C SER A 136 4.46 -14.89 -7.54
N GLU A 137 3.98 -15.94 -8.21
CA GLU A 137 2.93 -15.83 -9.23
C GLU A 137 1.56 -15.48 -8.63
N ILE A 138 1.34 -15.83 -7.36
CA ILE A 138 0.07 -15.58 -6.64
C ILE A 138 0.08 -14.26 -5.84
N ASP A 139 1.10 -13.43 -6.02
CA ASP A 139 1.20 -12.12 -5.36
C ASP A 139 0.23 -11.12 -5.99
N VAL A 140 -0.76 -10.70 -5.21
CA VAL A 140 -1.84 -9.80 -5.63
C VAL A 140 -1.45 -8.33 -5.69
N PHE A 141 -0.29 -7.95 -5.13
CA PHE A 141 0.17 -6.56 -5.12
C PHE A 141 1.07 -6.25 -6.30
N VAL A 142 1.88 -7.21 -6.74
CA VAL A 142 2.86 -7.01 -7.81
C VAL A 142 2.54 -7.92 -8.99
N ASN A 143 2.21 -7.33 -10.15
CA ASN A 143 1.93 -8.10 -11.37
C ASN A 143 3.22 -8.76 -11.93
N VAL A 144 3.10 -9.98 -12.46
CA VAL A 144 4.15 -10.72 -13.19
C VAL A 144 4.81 -9.85 -14.26
N THR A 145 4.03 -9.08 -15.02
CA THR A 145 4.57 -8.21 -16.07
C THR A 145 5.52 -7.14 -15.53
N ASP A 146 5.22 -6.57 -14.36
CA ASP A 146 6.08 -5.53 -13.77
C ASP A 146 7.34 -6.12 -13.13
N LYS A 147 7.26 -7.35 -12.60
CA LYS A 147 8.42 -8.12 -12.13
C LYS A 147 9.42 -8.38 -13.26
N LEU A 148 8.93 -8.79 -14.43
CA LEU A 148 9.77 -9.06 -15.59
C LEU A 148 10.46 -7.80 -16.11
N LYS A 149 9.76 -6.66 -16.18
CA LYS A 149 10.35 -5.37 -16.55
C LYS A 149 11.47 -4.93 -15.61
N LEU A 150 11.35 -5.24 -14.31
CA LEU A 150 12.38 -4.90 -13.33
C LEU A 150 13.64 -5.75 -13.52
N LYS A 151 13.49 -7.03 -13.86
CA LYS A 151 14.62 -7.93 -14.13
C LYS A 151 15.42 -7.54 -15.37
N THR A 152 14.76 -6.98 -16.38
CA THR A 152 15.38 -6.63 -17.67
C THR A 152 15.94 -5.21 -17.73
N ASN A 153 15.92 -4.44 -16.64
CA ASN A 153 16.52 -3.11 -16.55
C ASN A 153 18.05 -3.15 -16.40
#